data_AF-A0A3E4ZDF6-F1
#
_entry.id   AF-A0A3E4ZDF6-F1
#
_cell.length_a   1.000
_cell.length_b   1.000
_cell.length_c   1.000
_cell.angle_alpha   90.00
_cell.angle_beta   90.00
_cell.angle_gamma   90.00
#
_symmetry.space_group_name_H-M   'P 1'
#
loop_
_entity.id
_entity.type
_entity.pdbx_description
1 polymer ?
#
loop_
_entity_poly.entity_id
_entity_poly.type
_entity_poly.pdbx_seq_one_letter_code
_entity_poly.pdbx_strand_id
1 'polypeptide(L)'
;MGFFTSGTDKRIEEIKATVKQLNKDLLILADMVEKGRDYCTLHQLELMAVFGRITELYPKLQSDVQQIPQSKISTILVPWNDGSQHNPILFWDMSFHSVMDKLTSEMGKWDNI
;
A
#
# COMPACT_ATOMS: atom_id res chain seq x y z
N MET A 1 -35.31 0.04 11.64
CA MET A 1 -33.90 0.51 11.52
C MET A 1 -33.06 -0.67 11.08
N GLY A 2 -32.40 -0.61 9.91
CA GLY A 2 -31.49 -1.67 9.49
C GLY A 2 -31.29 -1.72 7.99
N PHE A 3 -30.35 -0.94 7.46
CA PHE A 3 -29.95 -0.97 6.03
C PHE A 3 -28.51 -0.47 5.77
N PHE A 4 -27.60 -0.49 6.75
CA PHE A 4 -26.21 -0.02 6.56
C PHE A 4 -25.14 -1.11 6.57
N THR A 5 -25.47 -2.36 6.87
CA THR A 5 -24.47 -3.43 7.02
C THR A 5 -23.85 -3.87 5.69
N SER A 6 -24.64 -3.99 4.62
CA SER A 6 -24.14 -4.49 3.32
C SER A 6 -23.13 -3.55 2.65
N GLY A 7 -23.28 -2.23 2.83
CA GLY A 7 -22.37 -1.24 2.26
C GLY A 7 -21.03 -1.18 2.97
N THR A 8 -21.02 -1.33 4.30
CA THR A 8 -19.78 -1.35 5.08
C THR A 8 -18.95 -2.60 4.78
N ASP A 9 -19.59 -3.76 4.70
CA ASP A 9 -18.87 -5.02 4.48
C ASP A 9 -18.28 -5.08 3.06
N LYS A 10 -19.01 -4.60 2.05
CA LYS A 10 -18.48 -4.43 0.68
C LYS A 10 -17.26 -3.52 0.65
N ARG A 11 -17.31 -2.39 1.37
CA ARG A 11 -16.22 -1.42 1.44
C ARG A 11 -15.00 -1.98 2.16
N ILE A 12 -15.18 -2.81 3.18
CA ILE A 12 -14.08 -3.54 3.84
C ILE A 12 -13.38 -4.49 2.86
N GLU A 13 -14.12 -5.18 2.00
CA GLU A 13 -13.52 -6.03 0.97
C GLU A 13 -12.77 -5.22 -0.11
N GLU A 14 -13.30 -4.05 -0.50
CA GLU A 14 -12.61 -3.10 -1.40
C GLU A 14 -11.30 -2.57 -0.78
N ILE A 15 -11.32 -2.28 0.53
CA ILE A 15 -10.13 -1.91 1.30
C ILE A 15 -9.08 -3.03 1.26
N LYS A 16 -9.47 -4.28 1.55
CA LYS A 16 -8.56 -5.43 1.51
C LYS A 16 -7.97 -5.66 0.12
N ALA A 17 -8.79 -5.50 -0.93
CA ALA A 17 -8.34 -5.64 -2.31
C ALA A 17 -7.30 -4.55 -2.66
N THR A 18 -7.56 -3.30 -2.26
CA THR A 18 -6.64 -2.18 -2.47
C THR A 18 -5.33 -2.38 -1.72
N VAL A 19 -5.37 -2.80 -0.45
CA VAL A 19 -4.17 -3.13 0.34
C VAL A 19 -3.37 -4.26 -0.31
N LYS A 20 -4.03 -5.32 -0.79
CA LYS A 20 -3.35 -6.41 -1.48
C LYS A 20 -2.60 -5.93 -2.72
N GLN A 21 -3.17 -5.00 -3.47
CA GLN A 21 -2.50 -4.43 -4.64
C GLN A 21 -1.32 -3.55 -4.23
N LEU A 22 -1.49 -2.68 -3.23
CA LEU A 22 -0.40 -1.84 -2.70
C LEU A 22 0.77 -2.68 -2.16
N ASN A 23 0.51 -3.80 -1.49
CA ASN A 23 1.58 -4.70 -1.04
C ASN A 23 2.38 -5.28 -2.20
N LYS A 24 1.72 -5.67 -3.30
CA LYS A 24 2.42 -6.18 -4.50
C LYS A 24 3.29 -5.10 -5.12
N ASP A 25 2.75 -3.89 -5.25
CA ASP A 25 3.48 -2.76 -5.80
C ASP A 25 4.68 -2.40 -4.93
N LEU A 26 4.53 -2.47 -3.59
CA LEU A 26 5.63 -2.27 -2.64
C LEU A 26 6.71 -3.34 -2.75
N LEU A 27 6.34 -4.61 -2.93
CA LEU A 27 7.30 -5.71 -3.13
C LEU A 27 8.10 -5.55 -4.42
N ILE A 28 7.42 -5.16 -5.51
CA ILE A 28 8.10 -4.85 -6.78
C ILE A 28 9.08 -3.71 -6.56
N LEU A 29 8.63 -2.62 -5.93
CA LEU A 29 9.51 -1.47 -5.67
C LEU A 29 10.71 -1.85 -4.81
N ALA A 30 10.52 -2.65 -3.77
CA ALA A 30 11.60 -3.14 -2.91
C ALA A 30 12.62 -4.00 -3.69
N ASP A 31 12.16 -4.94 -4.52
CA ASP A 31 13.03 -5.76 -5.37
C ASP A 31 13.82 -4.91 -6.38
N MET A 32 13.17 -3.93 -7.02
CA MET A 32 13.85 -3.01 -7.94
C MET A 32 14.94 -2.21 -7.22
N VAL A 33 14.63 -1.66 -6.04
CA VAL A 33 15.58 -0.88 -5.24
C VAL A 33 16.75 -1.72 -4.74
N GLU A 34 16.49 -2.97 -4.34
CA GLU A 34 17.53 -3.92 -3.94
C GLU A 34 18.50 -4.25 -5.08
N LYS A 35 17.99 -4.36 -6.32
CA LYS A 35 18.81 -4.55 -7.53
C LYS A 35 19.60 -3.30 -7.94
N GLY A 36 19.27 -2.15 -7.37
CA GLY A 36 20.05 -0.92 -7.46
C GLY A 36 19.73 -0.03 -8.67
N ARG A 37 20.48 1.09 -8.76
CA ARG A 37 20.26 2.20 -9.70
C ARG A 37 20.14 1.74 -11.15
N ASP A 38 21.10 0.95 -11.64
CA ASP A 38 21.16 0.54 -13.04
C ASP A 38 19.93 -0.27 -13.45
N TYR A 39 19.46 -1.15 -12.55
CA TYR A 39 18.22 -1.91 -12.78
C TYR A 39 17.01 -0.98 -12.82
N CYS A 40 16.89 -0.05 -11.87
CA CYS A 40 15.82 0.95 -11.87
C CYS A 40 15.83 1.83 -13.13
N THR A 41 17.00 2.23 -13.63
CA THR A 41 17.13 3.01 -14.87
C THR A 41 16.72 2.19 -16.09
N LEU A 42 17.16 0.93 -16.19
CA LEU A 42 16.78 0.04 -17.28
C LEU A 42 15.27 -0.24 -17.30
N HIS A 43 14.66 -0.35 -16.11
CA HIS A 43 13.24 -0.64 -15.91
C HIS A 43 12.41 0.61 -15.53
N GLN A 44 12.82 1.80 -15.98
CA GLN A 44 12.21 3.07 -15.56
C GLN A 44 10.70 3.15 -15.81
N LEU A 45 10.20 2.59 -16.92
CA LEU A 45 8.76 2.56 -17.23
C LEU A 45 7.97 1.75 -16.20
N GLU A 46 8.51 0.61 -15.77
CA GLU A 46 7.89 -0.24 -14.74
C GLU A 46 7.90 0.47 -13.39
N LEU A 47 9.02 1.09 -13.04
CA LEU A 47 9.18 1.89 -11.83
C LEU A 47 8.14 3.03 -11.77
N MET A 48 8.01 3.81 -12.84
CA MET A 48 7.01 4.89 -12.92
C MET A 48 5.57 4.35 -12.85
N ALA A 49 5.30 3.20 -13.47
CA ALA A 49 3.98 2.58 -13.40
C ALA A 49 3.64 2.11 -11.98
N VAL A 50 4.61 1.55 -11.25
CA VAL A 50 4.46 1.15 -9.83
C VAL A 50 4.19 2.37 -8.97
N PHE A 51 4.99 3.44 -9.09
CA PHE A 51 4.74 4.69 -8.36
C PHE A 51 3.39 5.30 -8.71
N GLY A 52 3.03 5.34 -10.00
CA GLY A 52 1.73 5.84 -10.46
C GLY A 52 0.57 5.11 -9.78
N ARG A 53 0.60 3.76 -9.75
CA ARG A 53 -0.41 2.97 -9.05
C ARG A 53 -0.45 3.25 -7.56
N ILE A 54 0.69 3.35 -6.89
CA ILE A 54 0.75 3.69 -5.46
C ILE A 54 0.13 5.07 -5.22
N THR A 55 0.48 6.08 -6.01
CA THR A 55 -0.05 7.44 -5.89
C THR A 55 -1.55 7.55 -6.16
N GLU A 56 -2.11 6.64 -6.95
CA GLU A 56 -3.56 6.56 -7.20
C GLU A 56 -4.30 5.80 -6.09
N LEU A 57 -3.79 4.62 -5.73
CA LEU A 57 -4.49 3.68 -4.85
C LEU A 57 -4.41 4.08 -3.38
N TYR A 58 -3.29 4.68 -2.94
CA TYR A 58 -3.09 5.01 -1.54
C TYR A 58 -4.04 6.11 -1.04
N PRO A 59 -4.22 7.26 -1.74
CA PRO A 59 -5.22 8.26 -1.35
C PRO A 59 -6.65 7.72 -1.40
N LYS A 60 -6.95 6.84 -2.35
CA LYS A 60 -8.24 6.16 -2.44
C LYS A 60 -8.49 5.28 -1.21
N LEU A 61 -7.50 4.49 -0.80
CA LEU A 61 -7.56 3.67 0.41
C LEU A 61 -7.83 4.53 1.65
N GLN A 62 -7.09 5.64 1.81
CA GLN A 62 -7.29 6.58 2.92
C GLN A 62 -8.73 7.11 2.97
N SER A 63 -9.28 7.52 1.81
CA SER A 63 -10.68 7.96 1.70
C SER A 63 -11.68 6.85 2.05
N ASP A 64 -11.43 5.62 1.59
CA ASP A 64 -12.31 4.49 1.87
C ASP A 64 -12.31 4.10 3.36
N VAL A 65 -11.15 4.16 4.02
CA VAL A 65 -10.99 3.90 5.45
C VAL A 65 -11.69 4.97 6.29
N GLN A 66 -11.60 6.25 5.92
CA GLN A 66 -12.28 7.35 6.63
C GLN A 66 -13.81 7.23 6.63
N GLN A 67 -14.37 6.51 5.65
CA GLN A 67 -15.82 6.27 5.56
C GLN A 67 -16.28 5.09 6.43
N ILE A 68 -15.36 4.33 7.01
CA ILE A 68 -15.69 3.26 7.96
C ILE A 68 -15.83 3.85 9.37
N PRO A 69 -16.85 3.45 10.15
CA PRO A 69 -16.95 3.84 11.55
C PRO A 69 -15.69 3.44 12.34
N GLN A 70 -15.17 4.34 13.17
CA GLN A 70 -13.94 4.11 13.96
C GLN A 70 -13.97 2.81 14.77
N SER A 71 -15.14 2.43 15.29
CA SER A 71 -15.36 1.19 16.04
C SER A 71 -15.12 -0.09 15.22
N LYS A 72 -15.16 0.00 13.89
CA LYS A 72 -14.90 -1.11 12.96
C LYS A 72 -13.51 -1.07 12.36
N ILE A 73 -12.90 0.11 12.21
CA ILE A 73 -11.56 0.26 11.58
C ILE A 73 -10.52 -0.64 12.27
N SER A 74 -10.48 -0.64 13.61
CA SER A 74 -9.52 -1.46 14.39
C SER A 74 -9.71 -2.98 14.20
N THR A 75 -10.86 -3.40 13.68
CA THR A 75 -11.17 -4.81 13.41
C THR A 75 -10.85 -5.24 11.98
N ILE A 76 -10.52 -4.28 11.10
CA ILE A 76 -10.14 -4.59 9.71
C ILE A 76 -8.72 -5.17 9.74
N LEU A 77 -8.65 -6.48 9.48
CA LEU A 77 -7.41 -7.18 9.27
C LEU A 77 -7.08 -7.23 7.77
N VAL A 78 -5.89 -6.77 7.42
CA VAL A 78 -5.40 -6.71 6.05
C VAL A 78 -4.13 -7.55 5.90
N PRO A 79 -3.92 -8.20 4.75
CA PRO A 79 -2.71 -8.97 4.53
C PRO A 79 -1.47 -8.06 4.53
N TRP A 80 -0.34 -8.61 4.95
CA TRP A 80 1.00 -8.03 4.77
C TRP A 80 1.93 -9.05 4.10
N ASN A 81 2.90 -8.55 3.33
CA ASN A 81 3.90 -9.36 2.64
C ASN A 81 3.26 -10.44 1.72
N ASP A 82 3.57 -11.71 1.93
CA ASP A 82 3.06 -12.88 1.19
C ASP A 82 1.57 -13.20 1.49
N GLY A 83 0.93 -12.42 2.37
CA GLY A 83 -0.45 -12.62 2.78
C GLY A 83 -0.63 -13.65 3.90
N SER A 84 0.47 -14.18 4.46
CA SER A 84 0.42 -15.05 5.64
C SER A 84 0.08 -14.28 6.91
N GLN A 85 0.55 -13.03 7.01
CA GLN A 85 0.31 -12.15 8.15
C GLN A 85 -0.88 -11.23 7.89
N HIS A 86 -1.75 -11.13 8.89
CA HIS A 86 -2.92 -10.26 8.87
C HIS A 86 -2.80 -9.26 10.01
N ASN A 87 -2.63 -7.99 9.66
CA ASN A 87 -2.41 -6.92 10.63
C ASN A 87 -3.62 -5.97 10.65
N PRO A 88 -3.90 -5.31 11.79
CA PRO A 88 -4.84 -4.19 11.82
C PRO A 88 -4.44 -3.14 10.79
N ILE A 89 -5.42 -2.60 10.07
CA ILE A 89 -5.16 -1.65 8.97
C ILE A 89 -4.35 -0.42 9.39
N LEU A 90 -4.51 0.06 10.62
CA LEU A 90 -3.74 1.18 11.16
C LEU A 90 -2.25 0.82 11.34
N PHE A 91 -1.95 -0.42 11.75
CA PHE A 91 -0.58 -0.89 11.85
C PHE A 91 0.05 -1.10 10.48
N TRP A 92 -0.74 -1.64 9.54
CA TRP A 92 -0.34 -1.75 8.14
C TRP A 92 0.01 -0.38 7.54
N ASP A 93 -0.82 0.65 7.80
CA ASP A 93 -0.64 2.00 7.26
C ASP A 93 0.66 2.65 7.74
N MET A 94 0.97 2.52 9.04
CA MET A 94 2.26 2.99 9.58
C MET A 94 3.46 2.25 8.96
N SER A 95 3.33 0.93 8.80
CA SER A 95 4.38 0.10 8.21
C SER A 95 4.61 0.44 6.73
N PHE A 96 3.52 0.68 5.99
CA PHE A 96 3.55 1.06 4.59
C PHE A 96 4.32 2.37 4.37
N HIS A 97 4.01 3.42 5.16
CA HIS A 97 4.76 4.68 5.09
C HIS A 97 6.25 4.49 5.40
N SER A 98 6.56 3.77 6.49
CA SER A 98 7.96 3.57 6.89
C SER A 98 8.78 2.86 5.79
N VAL A 99 8.19 1.88 5.11
CA VAL A 99 8.85 1.21 3.98
C VAL A 99 8.97 2.15 2.77
N MET A 100 7.91 2.88 2.42
CA MET A 100 7.95 3.85 1.31
C MET A 100 9.01 4.95 1.53
N ASP A 101 9.11 5.49 2.74
CA ASP A 101 10.11 6.50 3.11
C ASP A 101 11.53 5.93 2.97
N LYS A 102 11.73 4.68 3.41
CA LYS A 102 13.02 4.00 3.25
C LYS A 102 13.38 3.80 1.78
N LEU A 103 12.45 3.30 0.97
CA LEU A 103 12.69 3.04 -0.45
C LEU A 103 12.98 4.34 -1.22
N THR A 104 12.20 5.38 -0.98
CA THR A 104 12.42 6.70 -1.60
C THR A 104 13.72 7.34 -1.14
N SER A 105 14.11 7.17 0.14
CA SER A 105 15.41 7.62 0.64
C SER A 105 16.57 6.91 -0.04
N GLU A 106 16.51 5.58 -0.20
CA GLU A 106 17.56 4.83 -0.92
C GLU A 106 17.69 5.29 -2.37
N MET A 107 16.56 5.47 -3.07
CA MET A 107 16.56 5.98 -4.43
C MET A 107 17.13 7.41 -4.52
N GLY A 108 16.80 8.29 -3.58
CA GLY A 108 17.29 9.67 -3.54
C GLY A 108 18.80 9.79 -3.28
N LYS A 109 19.46 8.73 -2.77
CA LYS A 109 20.94 8.69 -2.70
C LYS A 109 21.57 8.60 -4.08
N TRP A 110 20.88 8.04 -5.08
CA TRP A 110 21.42 7.88 -6.43
C TRP A 110 21.45 9.18 -7.23
N ASP A 111 20.62 10.16 -6.88
CA ASP A 111 20.61 11.48 -7.50
C ASP A 111 21.74 12.39 -6.99
N ASN A 112 22.41 12.01 -5.89
CA ASN A 112 23.48 12.77 -5.24
C ASN A 112 24.90 12.25 -5.56
N ILE A 113 25.05 11.38 -6.57
CA ILE A 113 26.32 10.81 -7.06
C ILE A 113 26.39 10.92 -8.59
#